data_AF-A0A392NXF3-F1
#
_entry.id   AF-A0A392NXF3-F1
#
_cell.length_a   1.000
_cell.length_b   1.000
_cell.length_c   1.000
_cell.angle_alpha   90.00
_cell.angle_beta   90.00
_cell.angle_gamma   90.00
#
_symmetry.space_group_name_H-M   'P 1'
#
loop_
_entity.id
_entity.type
_entity.pdbx_description
1 polymer ?
#
loop_
_entity_poly.entity_id
_entity_poly.type
_entity_poly.pdbx_seq_one_letter_code
_entity_poly.pdbx_strand_id
1 'polypeptide(L)' 'PEWMAPEFLRGEPTNEKSDVYSFGVILWELVTLQQPWNGLSHAQVVGAVAFQSRRPSIPPNISPVLASLMESCWAE' A
#
# COMPACT_ATOMS: atom_id res chain seq x y z
N PRO A 1 3.63 5.75 8.22
CA PRO A 1 3.17 6.15 6.87
C PRO A 1 3.07 4.98 5.88
N GLU A 2 3.76 3.89 6.18
CA GLU A 2 4.02 2.74 5.32
C GLU A 2 2.75 1.99 4.91
N TRP A 3 1.73 1.99 5.78
CA TRP A 3 0.41 1.41 5.50
C TRP A 3 -0.63 2.44 5.08
N MET A 4 -0.31 3.74 5.14
CA MET A 4 -1.31 4.80 5.06
C MET A 4 -1.66 5.12 3.61
N ALA A 5 -2.96 5.39 3.38
CA ALA A 5 -3.50 5.72 2.08
C ALA A 5 -2.97 7.07 1.55
N PRO A 6 -2.87 7.23 0.23
CA PRO A 6 -2.28 8.42 -0.38
C PRO A 6 -3.01 9.72 -0.01
N GLU A 7 -4.34 9.71 0.04
CA GLU A 7 -5.19 10.84 0.43
C GLU A 7 -4.93 11.27 1.88
N PHE A 8 -4.75 10.31 2.80
CA PHE A 8 -4.39 10.61 4.19
C PHE A 8 -3.03 11.30 4.23
N LEU A 9 -2.05 10.78 3.49
CA LEU A 9 -0.68 11.32 3.46
C LEU A 9 -0.60 12.71 2.82
N ARG A 10 -1.54 13.07 1.94
CA ARG A 10 -1.69 14.42 1.37
C ARG A 10 -2.49 15.38 2.27
N GLY A 11 -3.09 14.89 3.36
CA GLY A 11 -3.98 15.68 4.20
C GLY A 11 -5.32 15.98 3.53
N GLU A 12 -5.74 15.14 2.59
CA GLU A 12 -7.04 15.22 1.92
C GLU A 12 -8.13 14.55 2.77
N PRO A 13 -9.43 14.83 2.50
CA PRO A 13 -10.52 14.13 3.15
C PRO A 13 -10.42 12.62 2.95
N THR A 14 -10.53 11.87 4.04
CA THR A 14 -10.49 10.41 4.03
C THR A 14 -11.88 9.82 4.22
N ASN A 15 -12.07 8.60 3.71
CA ASN A 15 -13.27 7.81 3.92
C ASN A 15 -12.88 6.33 4.15
N GLU A 16 -13.85 5.42 4.09
CA GLU A 16 -13.61 3.99 4.29
C GLU A 16 -12.61 3.37 3.28
N LYS A 17 -12.34 4.04 2.15
CA LYS A 17 -11.35 3.59 1.16
C LYS A 17 -9.92 3.67 1.71
N SER A 18 -9.64 4.58 2.64
CA SER A 18 -8.34 4.66 3.30
C SER A 18 -8.05 3.40 4.12
N ASP A 19 -9.07 2.82 4.74
CA ASP A 19 -8.95 1.55 5.47
C ASP A 19 -8.78 0.37 4.51
N VAL A 20 -9.50 0.37 3.37
CA VAL A 20 -9.35 -0.64 2.31
C VAL A 20 -7.92 -0.64 1.75
N TYR A 21 -7.35 0.54 1.50
CA TYR A 21 -5.96 0.67 1.07
C TYR A 21 -5.01 0.06 2.11
N SER A 22 -5.17 0.45 3.37
CA SER A 22 -4.34 -0.02 4.48
C SER A 22 -4.42 -1.54 4.62
N PHE A 23 -5.61 -2.11 4.47
CA PHE A 23 -5.82 -3.56 4.43
C PHE A 23 -5.03 -4.23 3.30
N GLY A 24 -5.00 -3.66 2.09
CA GLY A 24 -4.20 -4.18 0.99
C GLY A 24 -2.69 -4.22 1.32
N VAL A 25 -2.17 -3.19 1.99
CA VAL A 25 -0.76 -3.17 2.42
C VAL A 25 -0.49 -4.20 3.51
N ILE A 26 -1.39 -4.39 4.47
CA ILE A 26 -1.29 -5.44 5.50
C ILE A 26 -1.32 -6.82 4.87
N LEU A 27 -2.22 -7.05 3.89
CA LEU A 27 -2.29 -8.32 3.18
C LEU A 27 -0.97 -8.62 2.46
N TRP A 28 -0.36 -7.61 1.83
CA TRP A 28 0.97 -7.74 1.23
C TRP A 28 2.05 -8.09 2.26
N GLU A 29 2.05 -7.44 3.41
CA GLU A 29 2.99 -7.71 4.51
C GLU A 29 2.84 -9.15 5.03
N LEU A 30 1.61 -9.64 5.20
CA LEU A 30 1.35 -11.01 5.65
C LEU A 30 1.81 -12.05 4.63
N VAL A 31 1.60 -11.79 3.35
CA VAL A 31 1.95 -12.71 2.26
C VAL A 31 3.47 -12.76 2.05
N THR A 32 4.16 -11.64 2.20
CA THR A 32 5.61 -11.54 1.97
C THR A 32 6.44 -11.76 3.24
N LEU A 33 5.83 -11.60 4.41
CA LEU A 33 6.49 -11.52 5.73
C LEU A 33 7.58 -10.43 5.76
N GLN A 34 7.37 -9.35 5.00
CA GLN A 34 8.30 -8.23 4.89
C GLN A 34 7.65 -6.94 5.33
N GLN A 35 8.47 -6.05 5.92
CA GLN A 35 8.03 -4.69 6.22
C GLN A 35 7.77 -3.93 4.91
N PRO A 36 6.61 -3.26 4.77
CA PRO A 36 6.32 -2.44 3.60
C PRO A 36 7.35 -1.31 3.45
N TRP A 37 7.75 -1.07 2.20
CA TRP A 37 8.71 -0.01 1.82
C TRP A 37 10.08 -0.12 2.50
N ASN A 38 10.52 -1.33 2.83
CA ASN A 38 11.83 -1.55 3.44
C ASN A 38 12.96 -0.83 2.65
N GLY A 39 13.82 -0.12 3.38
CA GLY A 39 14.90 0.69 2.81
C GLY A 39 14.52 2.13 2.46
N LEU A 40 13.26 2.54 2.59
CA LEU A 40 12.83 3.94 2.49
C LEU A 40 12.66 4.55 3.87
N SER A 41 13.04 5.82 4.02
CA SER A 41 12.68 6.64 5.18
C SER A 41 11.21 7.05 5.11
N HIS A 42 10.61 7.39 6.25
CA HIS A 42 9.21 7.85 6.33
C HIS A 42 8.88 8.96 5.30
N ALA A 43 9.77 9.95 5.10
CA ALA A 43 9.57 11.01 4.12
C ALA A 43 9.58 10.50 2.67
N GLN A 44 10.45 9.52 2.36
CA GLN A 44 10.48 8.88 1.04
C GLN A 44 9.24 8.02 0.79
N VAL A 45 8.68 7.38 1.83
CA VAL A 45 7.42 6.64 1.75
C VAL A 45 6.27 7.60 1.40
N VAL A 46 6.19 8.75 2.08
CA VAL A 46 5.21 9.79 1.75
C VAL A 46 5.37 10.23 0.29
N GLY A 47 6.60 10.55 -0.14
CA GLY A 47 6.89 10.88 -1.54
C GLY A 47 6.42 9.81 -2.54
N ALA A 48 6.75 8.55 -2.27
CA ALA A 48 6.45 7.41 -3.13
C ALA A 48 4.95 7.12 -3.23
N VAL A 49 4.24 7.11 -2.11
CA VAL A 49 2.82 6.74 -2.06
C VAL A 49 1.94 7.91 -2.47
N ALA A 50 2.13 9.08 -1.86
CA ALA A 50 1.24 10.22 -2.02
C ALA A 50 1.39 10.94 -3.37
N PHE A 51 2.59 10.92 -3.97
CA PHE A 51 2.89 11.76 -5.13
C PHE A 51 3.44 11.01 -6.35
N GLN A 52 3.90 9.77 -6.18
CA GLN A 52 4.42 8.95 -7.29
C GLN A 52 3.51 7.74 -7.62
N SER A 53 2.38 7.61 -6.92
CA SER A 53 1.44 6.49 -7.03
C SER A 53 2.11 5.11 -6.98
N ARG A 54 3.24 4.98 -6.27
CA ARG A 54 3.92 3.70 -6.11
C ARG A 54 3.06 2.77 -5.25
N ARG A 55 3.17 1.46 -5.50
CA ARG A 55 2.57 0.38 -4.70
C ARG A 55 3.63 -0.66 -4.30
N PRO A 56 3.42 -1.45 -3.23
CA PRO A 56 4.30 -2.57 -2.90
C PRO A 56 4.39 -3.58 -4.05
N SER A 57 5.58 -4.12 -4.30
CA SER A 57 5.80 -5.08 -5.40
C SER A 57 5.23 -6.45 -5.04
N ILE A 58 4.33 -7.01 -5.84
CA ILE A 58 3.78 -8.35 -5.63
C ILE A 58 4.76 -9.40 -6.21
N PRO A 59 5.23 -10.38 -5.43
CA PRO A 59 6.09 -11.45 -5.95
C PRO A 59 5.34 -12.35 -6.96
N PRO A 60 6.03 -12.93 -7.96
CA PRO A 60 5.40 -13.72 -9.02
C PRO A 60 4.80 -15.06 -8.55
N ASN A 61 5.18 -15.54 -7.36
CA ASN A 61 4.75 -16.84 -6.83
C ASN A 61 3.58 -16.74 -5.82
N ILE A 62 2.82 -15.65 -5.85
CA ILE A 62 1.65 -15.45 -5.00
C ILE A 62 0.38 -15.92 -5.71
N SER A 63 -0.59 -16.42 -4.94
CA SER A 63 -1.93 -16.77 -5.45
C SER A 63 -2.51 -15.61 -6.29
N PRO A 64 -2.96 -15.85 -7.53
CA PRO A 64 -3.56 -14.81 -8.38
C PRO A 64 -4.74 -14.09 -7.73
N VAL A 65 -5.50 -14.81 -6.89
CA VAL A 65 -6.63 -14.24 -6.14
C VAL A 65 -6.15 -13.21 -5.12
N LEU A 66 -5.07 -13.50 -4.40
CA LEU A 66 -4.51 -12.56 -3.43
C LEU A 66 -3.85 -11.37 -4.12
N ALA A 67 -3.15 -11.60 -5.24
CA ALA A 67 -2.57 -10.53 -6.05
C ALA A 67 -3.65 -9.55 -6.53
N SER A 68 -4.72 -10.07 -7.15
CA SER A 68 -5.85 -9.27 -7.62
C SER A 68 -6.57 -8.54 -6.49
N LEU A 69 -6.71 -9.16 -5.32
CA LEU A 69 -7.30 -8.51 -4.14
C LEU A 69 -6.44 -7.34 -3.64
N MET A 70 -5.12 -7.52 -3.51
CA MET A 70 -4.20 -6.44 -3.11
C MET A 70 -4.25 -5.27 -4.11
N GLU A 71 -4.19 -5.57 -5.41
CA GLU A 71 -4.29 -4.55 -6.47
C GLU A 71 -5.62 -3.80 -6.40
N SER A 72 -6.73 -4.51 -6.16
CA SER A 72 -8.07 -3.90 -6.01
C SER A 72 -8.16 -3.00 -4.78
N CYS A 73 -7.49 -3.35 -3.68
CA CYS A 73 -7.41 -2.50 -2.50
C CYS A 73 -6.64 -1.21 -2.73
N TRP A 74 -5.71 -1.20 -3.68
CA TRP A 74 -4.82 -0.07 -3.97
C TRP A 74 -5.25 0.78 -5.16
N ALA A 75 -6.35 0.39 -5.80
CA ALA A 75 -7.01 1.16 -6.85
C ALA A 75 -7.58 2.45 -6.26
N GLU A 76 -7.49 3.54 -7.03
CA GLU A 76 -8.11 4.83 -6.68
C GLU A 76 -9.62 4.83 -7.00
#